data_AF-A0AAC8XH21-F1
#
_entry.id   AF-A0AAC8XH21-F1
#
_cell.length_a   1.000
_cell.length_b   1.000
_cell.length_c   1.000
_cell.angle_alpha   90.00
_cell.angle_beta   90.00
_cell.angle_gamma   90.00
#
_symmetry.space_group_name_H-M   'P 1'
#
loop_
_entity.id
_entity.type
_entity.pdbx_description
1 polymer ?
#
loop_
_entity_poly.entity_id
_entity_poly.type
_entity_poly.pdbx_seq_one_letter_code
_entity_poly.pdbx_strand_id
1 'polypeptide(L)' 'MEWLLPAFALVLIIEGIGPLLFPNKWRNYLLQISQQPSNQLRQIGGALVIIGALLLFYFS' A
#
# COMPACT_ATOMS: atom_id res chain seq x y z
N MET A 1 -11.33 -15.92 10.84
CA MET A 1 -12.22 -14.93 10.19
C MET A 1 -12.37 -13.64 11.00
N GLU A 2 -12.25 -13.66 12.33
CA GLU A 2 -12.48 -12.50 13.20
C GLU A 2 -11.59 -11.29 12.89
N TRP A 3 -10.31 -11.50 12.52
CA TRP A 3 -9.36 -10.42 12.21
C TRP A 3 -9.44 -9.89 10.78
N LEU A 4 -10.20 -10.53 9.90
CA LEU A 4 -10.23 -10.20 8.47
C LEU A 4 -10.96 -8.87 8.22
N LEU A 5 -12.08 -8.65 8.90
CA LEU A 5 -12.82 -7.39 8.84
C LEU A 5 -12.05 -6.20 9.44
N PRO A 6 -11.45 -6.31 10.65
CA PRO A 6 -10.57 -5.26 11.18
C PRO A 6 -9.37 -4.94 10.29
N ALA A 7 -8.68 -5.96 9.76
CA ALA A 7 -7.55 -5.75 8.87
C ALA A 7 -7.97 -5.01 7.59
N PHE A 8 -9.12 -5.38 7.01
CA PHE A 8 -9.68 -4.69 5.84
C PHE A 8 -10.07 -3.24 6.15
N ALA A 9 -10.70 -2.98 7.30
CA ALA A 9 -11.03 -1.64 7.75
C ALA A 9 -9.78 -0.74 7.91
N LEU A 10 -8.70 -1.28 8.47
CA LEU A 10 -7.43 -0.56 8.60
C LEU A 10 -6.83 -0.19 7.24
N VAL A 11 -6.84 -1.11 6.28
CA VAL A 11 -6.34 -0.83 4.91
C VAL A 11 -7.13 0.32 4.28
N LEU A 12 -8.46 0.33 4.40
CA LEU A 12 -9.30 1.41 3.89
C LEU A 12 -9.01 2.75 4.54
N ILE A 13 -8.79 2.78 5.86
CA ILE A 13 -8.44 4.00 6.59
C ILE A 13 -7.07 4.52 6.10
N ILE A 14 -6.06 3.67 6.03
CA ILE A 14 -4.70 4.05 5.64
C ILE A 14 -4.68 4.57 4.20
N GLU A 15 -5.30 3.87 3.26
CA GLU A 15 -5.40 4.31 1.86
C GLU A 15 -6.25 5.58 1.69
N GLY A 16 -7.28 5.78 2.53
CA GLY A 16 -8.15 6.95 2.49
C GLY A 16 -7.53 8.23 3.06
N ILE A 17 -6.57 8.13 3.99
CA ILE A 17 -5.96 9.29 4.66
C ILE A 17 -5.24 10.22 3.68
N GLY A 18 -4.47 9.66 2.74
CA GLY A 18 -3.73 10.41 1.72
C GLY A 18 -4.62 11.35 0.90
N PRO A 19 -5.64 10.84 0.20
CA PRO A 19 -6.56 11.66 -0.59
C PRO A 19 -7.45 12.57 0.27
N LEU A 20 -7.84 12.16 1.48
CA LEU A 20 -8.72 12.95 2.35
C LEU A 20 -8.03 14.19 2.93
N LEU A 21 -6.80 14.03 3.46
CA LEU A 21 -6.10 15.12 4.15
C LEU A 21 -5.26 15.98 3.19
N PHE A 22 -4.68 15.39 2.15
CA PHE A 22 -3.73 16.08 1.26
C PHE A 22 -3.96 15.77 -0.22
N PRO A 23 -5.13 16.11 -0.79
CA PRO A 23 -5.52 15.69 -2.15
C PRO A 23 -4.52 16.13 -3.24
N ASN A 24 -4.01 17.36 -3.17
CA ASN A 24 -3.06 17.89 -4.16
C ASN A 24 -1.67 17.22 -4.07
N LYS A 25 -1.18 16.99 -2.84
CA LYS A 25 0.10 16.30 -2.63
C LYS A 25 0.01 14.84 -3.05
N TRP A 26 -1.09 14.18 -2.68
CA TRP A 26 -1.38 12.80 -3.06
C TRP A 26 -1.44 12.64 -4.59
N ARG A 27 -2.15 13.53 -5.28
CA ARG A 27 -2.20 13.55 -6.74
C ARG A 27 -0.81 13.69 -7.38
N ASN A 28 0.00 14.62 -6.88
CA ASN A 28 1.36 14.81 -7.40
C ASN A 28 2.28 13.61 -7.13
N TYR A 29 2.10 12.94 -5.99
CA TYR A 29 2.82 11.71 -5.65
C TYR A 29 2.44 10.57 -6.60
N LEU A 30 1.15 10.35 -6.85
CA LEU A 30 0.69 9.35 -7.81
C LEU A 30 1.20 9.61 -9.24
N LEU A 31 1.24 10.87 -9.68
CA LEU A 31 1.82 11.24 -10.98
C LEU A 31 3.31 10.89 -11.05
N GLN A 32 4.08 11.17 -10.00
CA GLN A 32 5.50 10.78 -9.93
C GLN A 32 5.67 9.27 -10.01
N ILE A 33 4.87 8.49 -9.27
CA ILE A 33 4.89 7.02 -9.34
C ILE A 33 4.56 6.54 -10.76
N SER A 34 3.55 7.14 -11.40
CA SER A 34 3.11 6.73 -12.74
C SER A 34 4.19 6.93 -13.81
N GLN A 35 5.13 7.85 -13.57
CA GLN A 35 6.26 8.13 -14.47
C GLN A 35 7.49 7.25 -14.20
N GLN A 36 7.51 6.48 -13.09
CA GLN A 36 8.61 5.58 -12.79
C GLN A 36 8.62 4.39 -13.77
N PRO A 37 9.80 3.86 -14.14
CA PRO A 37 9.89 2.72 -15.03
C PRO A 37 9.23 1.48 -14.42
N SER A 38 8.51 0.73 -15.25
CA SER A 38 7.72 -0.45 -14.82
C SER A 38 8.54 -1.50 -14.07
N ASN A 39 9.83 -1.63 -14.39
CA ASN A 39 10.75 -2.53 -13.71
C ASN A 39 10.96 -2.15 -12.24
N GLN A 40 11.03 -0.85 -11.94
CA GLN A 40 11.20 -0.34 -10.58
C GLN A 40 9.90 -0.48 -9.78
N LEU A 41 8.73 -0.21 -10.38
CA LEU A 41 7.44 -0.51 -9.74
C LEU A 41 7.33 -1.99 -9.37
N ARG A 42 7.75 -2.89 -10.28
CA ARG A 42 7.72 -4.34 -10.03
C ARG A 42 8.65 -4.75 -8.89
N GLN A 43 9.83 -4.16 -8.78
CA GLN A 43 10.76 -4.43 -7.68
C GLN A 43 10.19 -3.97 -6.34
N ILE A 44 9.65 -2.75 -6.28
CA ILE A 44 9.03 -2.21 -5.06
C ILE A 44 7.83 -3.06 -4.65
N GLY A 45 6.92 -3.35 -5.60
CA GLY A 45 5.76 -4.20 -5.36
C GLY A 45 6.16 -5.62 -4.92
N GLY A 46 7.17 -6.21 -5.56
CA GLY A 46 7.71 -7.52 -5.18
C GLY A 46 8.26 -7.54 -3.76
N ALA A 47 9.05 -6.53 -3.39
CA ALA A 47 9.59 -6.41 -2.03
C ALA A 47 8.46 -6.28 -0.99
N LEU A 48 7.44 -5.46 -1.26
CA LEU A 48 6.27 -5.31 -0.39
C LEU A 48 5.51 -6.63 -0.20
N VAL A 49 5.28 -7.39 -1.27
CA VAL A 49 4.60 -8.68 -1.21
C VAL A 49 5.42 -9.70 -0.40
N ILE A 50 6.74 -9.78 -0.64
CA ILE A 50 7.61 -10.71 0.09
C ILE A 50 7.64 -10.38 1.58
N ILE A 51 7.85 -9.12 1.94
CA ILE A 51 7.88 -8.69 3.34
C ILE A 51 6.52 -8.94 4.01
N GLY A 52 5.42 -8.58 3.34
CA GLY A 52 4.07 -8.82 3.84
C GLY A 52 3.76 -10.31 4.05
N ALA A 53 4.18 -11.16 3.12
CA ALA A 53 4.02 -12.61 3.24
C ALA A 53 4.84 -13.20 4.40
N LEU A 54 6.08 -12.73 4.59
CA LEU A 54 6.92 -13.15 5.71
C LEU A 54 6.35 -12.72 7.06
N LEU A 55 5.86 -11.48 7.16
CA LEU A 55 5.20 -10.99 8.38
C LEU A 55 3.93 -11.80 8.67
N LEU A 56 3.11 -12.04 7.65
CA LEU A 56 1.90 -12.85 7.81
C LEU A 56 2.24 -14.26 8.26
N PHE A 57 3.23 -14.91 7.65
CA PHE A 57 3.67 -16.25 8.03
C PHE A 57 4.24 -16.33 9.45
N TYR A 58 4.94 -15.29 9.91
CA TYR A 58 5.53 -15.27 11.25
C TYR A 58 4.50 -15.00 12.37
N PHE A 59 3.49 -14.18 12.09
CA PHE A 59 2.48 -13.76 13.08
C PHE A 59 1.15 -14.55 13.00
N SER A 60 0.95 -15.39 11.97
CA SER A 60 -0.19 -16.31 11.85
C SER A 60 0.04 -17.60 12.62
#